data_AF-W6TTS7-F1
#
_entry.id   AF-W6TTS7-F1
#
_cell.length_a   1.000
_cell.length_b   1.000
_cell.length_c   1.000
_cell.angle_alpha   90.00
_cell.angle_beta   90.00
_cell.angle_gamma   90.00
#
_symmetry.space_group_name_H-M   'P 1'
#
loop_
_entity.id
_entity.type
_entity.pdbx_description
1 polymer ?
#
loop_
_entity_poly.entity_id
_entity_poly.type
_entity_poly.pdbx_seq_one_letter_code
_entity_poly.pdbx_strand_id
1 'polypeptide(L)'
;MGEYIKYKNKVIKLGTCESLYYASYPKYVQALESGQLKQEPGNLPPEKYAEADMGFLFRFPFPDEDHLKLGEVEDYRRGVPIIVNDINMLKNAPSQTEVSHTRHIELTQQKLIHRQSDDRLCLVLVYRDPYLGSSFRVENDADVKQMLKQLIRNNIVMETDSLKKVFYRQIARRIIDGYQLKKHSLRIIHSQKDVPKPRISTSRKKLN
;
A
#
# COMPACT_ATOMS: atom_id res chain seq x y z
N MET A 1 -7.28 -12.65 13.43
CA MET A 1 -6.91 -13.56 12.33
C MET A 1 -5.70 -12.96 11.61
N GLY A 2 -4.77 -13.79 11.13
CA GLY A 2 -3.57 -13.31 10.43
C GLY A 2 -3.63 -13.65 8.95
N GLU A 3 -3.03 -12.80 8.11
CA GLU A 3 -2.91 -13.02 6.67
C GLU A 3 -1.52 -13.59 6.36
N TYR A 4 -1.47 -14.68 5.59
CA TYR A 4 -0.26 -15.44 5.27
C TYR A 4 -0.19 -15.81 3.79
N ILE A 5 1.02 -15.96 3.28
CA ILE A 5 1.28 -16.38 1.90
C ILE A 5 2.56 -17.21 1.82
N LYS A 6 2.71 -18.03 0.78
CA LYS A 6 3.98 -18.69 0.48
C LYS A 6 4.82 -17.79 -0.43
N TYR A 7 5.95 -17.30 0.06
CA TYR A 7 6.96 -16.58 -0.72
C TYR A 7 8.21 -17.46 -0.87
N LYS A 8 8.57 -17.82 -2.11
CA LYS A 8 9.70 -18.72 -2.40
C LYS A 8 9.65 -20.02 -1.57
N ASN A 9 8.45 -20.62 -1.50
CA ASN A 9 8.13 -21.83 -0.73
C ASN A 9 8.24 -21.71 0.80
N LYS A 10 8.45 -20.50 1.35
CA LYS A 10 8.37 -20.24 2.79
C LYS A 10 7.07 -19.52 3.13
N VAL A 11 6.39 -19.95 4.18
CA VAL A 11 5.22 -19.23 4.69
C VAL A 11 5.70 -17.96 5.38
N ILE A 12 5.17 -16.83 4.95
CA ILE A 12 5.42 -15.52 5.55
C ILE A 12 4.11 -14.90 5.98
N LYS A 13 4.16 -14.11 7.05
CA LYS A 13 3.03 -13.30 7.50
C LYS A 13 3.00 -12.00 6.71
N LEU A 14 1.83 -11.63 6.19
CA LEU A 14 1.59 -10.36 5.52
C LEU A 14 1.03 -9.31 6.49
N GLY A 15 0.17 -9.73 7.42
CA GLY A 15 -0.43 -8.83 8.38
C GLY A 15 -1.64 -9.42 9.12
N THR A 16 -2.66 -8.60 9.33
CA THR A 16 -3.90 -8.96 10.02
C THR A 16 -5.10 -8.38 9.28
N CYS A 17 -6.03 -9.25 8.86
CA CYS A 17 -7.27 -8.89 8.17
C CYS A 17 -7.02 -7.81 7.09
N GLU A 18 -7.35 -6.56 7.36
CA GLU A 18 -7.26 -5.45 6.41
C GLU A 18 -5.87 -4.82 6.30
N SER A 19 -4.99 -5.00 7.30
CA SER A 19 -3.69 -4.34 7.36
C SER A 19 -2.52 -5.28 7.12
N LEU A 20 -1.86 -5.12 5.98
CA LEU A 20 -0.68 -5.88 5.56
C LEU A 20 0.61 -5.20 6.03
N TYR A 21 0.85 -5.23 7.35
CA TYR A 21 1.95 -4.52 8.01
C TYR A 21 3.37 -4.95 7.60
N TYR A 22 3.52 -6.17 7.04
CA TYR A 22 4.81 -6.77 6.71
C TYR A 22 5.12 -6.75 5.20
N ALA A 23 4.27 -6.09 4.41
CA ALA A 23 4.41 -6.01 2.97
C ALA A 23 4.09 -4.60 2.46
N SER A 24 5.01 -4.03 1.68
CA SER A 24 4.69 -2.86 0.86
C SER A 24 4.14 -3.29 -0.49
N TYR A 25 3.23 -2.49 -1.05
CA TYR A 25 2.60 -2.80 -2.32
C TYR A 25 3.61 -3.02 -3.46
N PRO A 26 4.67 -2.20 -3.64
CA PRO A 26 5.65 -2.42 -4.71
C PRO A 26 6.39 -3.76 -4.58
N LYS A 27 6.83 -4.14 -3.37
CA LYS A 27 7.51 -5.43 -3.14
C LYS A 27 6.57 -6.61 -3.35
N TYR A 28 5.31 -6.45 -2.95
CA TYR A 28 4.28 -7.47 -3.13
C TYR A 28 4.01 -7.73 -4.62
N VAL A 29 3.75 -6.68 -5.39
CA VAL A 29 3.50 -6.76 -6.84
C VAL A 29 4.71 -7.33 -7.56
N GLN A 30 5.92 -6.89 -7.23
CA GLN A 30 7.14 -7.45 -7.83
C GLN A 30 7.27 -8.97 -7.59
N ALA A 31 6.98 -9.42 -6.36
CA ALA A 31 7.02 -10.85 -6.03
C ALA A 31 5.90 -11.63 -6.74
N LEU A 32 4.72 -11.03 -6.89
CA LEU A 32 3.59 -11.60 -7.62
C LEU A 32 3.93 -11.79 -9.10
N GLU A 33 4.38 -10.73 -9.76
CA GLU A 33 4.75 -10.73 -11.19
C GLU A 33 5.91 -11.69 -11.49
N SER A 34 6.83 -11.85 -10.53
CA SER A 34 7.95 -12.80 -10.62
C SER A 34 7.53 -14.26 -10.38
N GLY A 35 6.26 -14.55 -10.12
CA GLY A 35 5.75 -15.90 -9.83
C GLY A 35 6.28 -16.49 -8.51
N GLN A 36 6.72 -15.63 -7.58
CA GLN A 36 7.35 -16.05 -6.32
C GLN A 36 6.32 -16.27 -5.20
N LEU A 37 5.07 -15.86 -5.41
CA LEU A 37 3.96 -15.99 -4.48
C LEU A 37 3.08 -17.19 -4.81
N LYS A 38 2.66 -17.92 -3.79
CA LYS A 38 1.64 -18.97 -3.87
C LYS A 38 0.70 -18.84 -2.68
N GLN A 39 -0.55 -19.24 -2.87
CA GLN A 39 -1.54 -19.28 -1.80
C GLN A 39 -1.10 -20.18 -0.65
N GLU A 40 -1.32 -19.72 0.58
CA GLU A 40 -1.29 -20.54 1.80
C GLU A 40 -2.71 -21.03 2.11
N PRO A 41 -2.94 -22.32 2.43
CA PRO A 41 -4.27 -22.80 2.81
C PRO A 41 -4.94 -21.93 3.88
N GLY A 42 -6.24 -21.64 3.70
CA GLY A 42 -6.99 -20.78 4.60
C GLY A 42 -6.81 -19.28 4.40
N ASN A 43 -6.00 -18.85 3.41
CA ASN A 43 -5.79 -17.44 3.05
C ASN A 43 -6.25 -17.17 1.61
N LEU A 44 -6.37 -15.89 1.24
CA LEU A 44 -6.73 -15.51 -0.12
C LEU A 44 -5.62 -15.87 -1.13
N PRO A 45 -5.96 -16.06 -2.41
CA PRO A 45 -4.94 -16.17 -3.45
C PRO A 45 -4.15 -14.86 -3.58
N PRO A 46 -2.85 -14.90 -3.93
CA PRO A 46 -1.99 -13.72 -3.98
C PRO A 46 -2.55 -12.53 -4.77
N GLU A 47 -3.20 -12.80 -5.88
CA GLU A 47 -3.76 -11.80 -6.79
C GLU A 47 -4.84 -10.96 -6.11
N LYS A 48 -5.60 -11.54 -5.17
CA LYS A 48 -6.69 -10.85 -4.46
C LYS A 48 -6.20 -9.80 -3.47
N TYR A 49 -4.99 -9.95 -2.92
CA TYR A 49 -4.43 -8.90 -2.07
C TYR A 49 -4.00 -7.66 -2.86
N ALA A 50 -3.63 -7.82 -4.13
CA ALA A 50 -3.18 -6.72 -5.00
C ALA A 50 -4.31 -6.09 -5.83
N GLU A 51 -5.54 -6.60 -5.72
CA GLU A 51 -6.71 -6.08 -6.42
C GLU A 51 -7.20 -4.78 -5.76
N ALA A 52 -7.58 -3.81 -6.59
CA ALA A 52 -8.08 -2.54 -6.12
C ALA A 52 -9.39 -2.73 -5.34
N ASP A 53 -9.65 -1.84 -4.39
CA ASP A 53 -10.92 -1.78 -3.64
C ASP A 53 -11.24 -2.98 -2.73
N MET A 54 -10.41 -4.04 -2.73
CA MET A 54 -10.51 -5.18 -1.81
C MET A 54 -10.34 -4.82 -0.32
N GLY A 55 -9.86 -3.61 -0.03
CA GLY A 55 -9.78 -3.09 1.34
C GLY A 55 -8.41 -3.17 2.00
N PHE A 56 -7.44 -3.89 1.41
CA PHE A 56 -6.13 -4.10 2.01
C PHE A 56 -5.26 -2.83 2.06
N LEU A 57 -4.67 -2.60 3.23
CA LEU A 57 -3.75 -1.51 3.54
C LEU A 57 -2.31 -2.07 3.57
N PHE A 58 -1.53 -1.74 2.56
CA PHE A 58 -0.12 -2.13 2.51
C PHE A 58 0.72 -1.20 3.36
N ARG A 59 1.79 -1.74 3.95
CA ARG A 59 2.82 -0.94 4.60
C ARG A 59 3.33 0.13 3.65
N PHE A 60 3.47 1.37 4.12
CA PHE A 60 4.15 2.38 3.33
C PHE A 60 5.58 1.91 3.01
N PRO A 61 6.07 2.05 1.77
CA PRO A 61 7.43 1.64 1.42
C PRO A 61 8.42 2.61 2.08
N PHE A 62 8.87 2.33 3.30
CA PHE A 62 9.87 3.15 3.97
C PHE A 62 11.27 2.97 3.33
N PRO A 63 12.00 4.06 3.01
CA PRO A 63 13.26 3.97 2.26
C PRO A 63 14.37 3.15 2.91
N ASP A 64 14.50 3.24 4.22
CA ASP A 64 15.47 2.49 4.99
C ASP A 64 15.14 0.99 5.05
N GLU A 65 13.93 0.57 4.69
CA GLU A 65 13.52 -0.83 4.65
C GLU A 65 13.69 -1.47 3.27
N ASP A 66 14.20 -0.75 2.26
CA ASP A 66 14.34 -1.26 0.90
C ASP A 66 15.14 -2.56 0.83
N HIS A 67 16.18 -2.66 1.66
CA HIS A 67 17.06 -3.81 1.75
C HIS A 67 16.40 -5.07 2.35
N LEU A 68 15.29 -4.91 3.07
CA LEU A 68 14.56 -6.03 3.69
C LEU A 68 13.77 -6.81 2.64
N LYS A 69 13.69 -8.14 2.78
CA LYS A 69 12.81 -8.93 1.91
C LYS A 69 11.37 -8.86 2.39
N LEU A 70 10.46 -9.33 1.53
CA LEU A 70 9.04 -9.46 1.87
C LEU A 70 8.89 -10.37 3.10
N GLY A 71 8.19 -9.87 4.13
CA GLY A 71 7.98 -10.60 5.38
C GLY A 71 9.10 -10.47 6.42
N GLU A 72 10.21 -9.78 6.13
CA GLU A 72 11.33 -9.56 7.07
C GLU A 72 11.23 -8.23 7.85
N VAL A 73 10.05 -7.62 7.88
CA VAL A 73 9.80 -6.37 8.63
C VAL A 73 9.59 -6.68 10.11
N GLU A 74 10.32 -6.00 10.99
CA GLU A 74 10.21 -6.20 12.45
C GLU A 74 9.17 -5.27 13.09
N ASP A 75 9.26 -3.96 12.83
CA ASP A 75 8.34 -2.96 13.38
C ASP A 75 7.06 -2.84 12.55
N TYR A 76 6.04 -3.61 12.93
CA TYR A 76 4.75 -3.62 12.28
C TYR A 76 3.90 -2.36 12.53
N ARG A 77 4.16 -1.57 13.59
CA ARG A 77 3.36 -0.37 13.92
C ARG A 77 3.98 0.94 13.44
N ARG A 78 5.08 0.87 12.69
CA ARG A 78 5.84 2.04 12.22
C ARG A 78 5.00 3.09 11.52
N GLY A 79 5.28 4.35 11.84
CA GLY A 79 4.80 5.53 11.13
C GLY A 79 5.92 6.54 10.95
N VAL A 80 5.85 7.35 9.90
CA VAL A 80 6.77 8.48 9.68
C VAL A 80 6.08 9.77 10.12
N PRO A 81 6.61 10.48 11.11
CA PRO A 81 5.97 11.69 11.62
C PRO A 81 6.01 12.80 10.58
N ILE A 82 4.86 13.44 10.35
CA ILE A 82 4.68 14.61 9.51
C ILE A 82 4.06 15.71 10.36
N ILE A 83 4.65 16.89 10.26
CA ILE A 83 4.21 18.08 10.96
C ILE A 83 3.23 18.83 10.05
N VAL A 84 1.98 18.99 10.50
CA VAL A 84 0.92 19.68 9.75
C VAL A 84 0.46 20.90 10.55
N ASN A 85 0.66 22.08 9.97
CA ASN A 85 0.28 23.35 10.60
C ASN A 85 -1.10 23.86 10.15
N ASP A 86 -1.68 23.27 9.11
CA ASP A 86 -2.95 23.70 8.52
C ASP A 86 -4.06 22.68 8.85
N ILE A 87 -4.84 22.96 9.90
CA ILE A 87 -5.88 22.08 10.41
C ILE A 87 -7.05 21.93 9.42
N ASN A 88 -7.24 22.89 8.51
CA ASN A 88 -8.30 22.83 7.50
C ASN A 88 -8.10 21.68 6.50
N MET A 89 -6.93 21.05 6.49
CA MET A 89 -6.65 19.81 5.75
C MET A 89 -7.23 18.56 6.39
N LEU A 90 -7.44 18.58 7.71
CA LEU A 90 -7.81 17.42 8.51
C LEU A 90 -9.31 17.44 8.85
N LYS A 91 -10.15 18.06 8.01
CA LYS A 91 -11.60 18.25 8.24
C LYS A 91 -12.39 16.95 8.51
N ASN A 92 -11.80 15.79 8.25
CA ASN A 92 -12.38 14.47 8.53
C ASN A 92 -11.87 13.84 9.85
N ALA A 93 -11.03 14.51 10.62
CA ALA A 93 -10.56 14.05 11.93
C ALA A 93 -11.59 14.38 13.03
N PRO A 94 -11.87 13.47 13.99
CA PRO A 94 -13.03 13.53 14.87
C PRO A 94 -12.98 14.58 16.00
N SER A 95 -12.22 15.68 15.86
CA SER A 95 -12.11 16.71 16.91
C SER A 95 -12.13 18.14 16.35
N GLN A 96 -13.31 18.76 16.44
CA GLN A 96 -13.53 20.20 16.24
C GLN A 96 -13.12 21.00 17.48
N THR A 97 -11.82 21.10 17.75
CA THR A 97 -11.30 22.11 18.67
C THR A 97 -10.46 23.12 17.88
N GLU A 98 -11.00 24.33 17.75
CA GLU A 98 -10.48 25.51 17.04
C GLU A 98 -9.20 26.08 17.65
N VAL A 99 -8.15 25.27 17.78
CA VAL A 99 -6.87 25.81 18.23
C VAL A 99 -5.80 25.44 17.23
N SER A 100 -5.28 26.48 16.57
CA SER A 100 -4.17 26.52 15.60
C SER A 100 -2.87 25.96 16.18
N HIS A 101 -2.86 24.67 16.52
CA HIS A 101 -1.69 23.96 16.94
C HIS A 101 -1.19 23.08 15.80
N THR A 102 0.11 23.14 15.60
CA THR A 102 0.89 22.12 14.91
C THR A 102 0.41 20.73 15.32
N ARG A 103 -0.12 19.97 14.37
CA ARG A 103 -0.49 18.58 14.58
C ARG A 103 0.61 17.67 14.08
N HIS A 104 0.94 16.66 14.88
CA HIS A 104 1.82 15.57 14.48
C HIS A 104 0.94 14.40 14.06
N ILE A 105 1.05 14.01 12.79
CA ILE A 105 0.43 12.80 12.26
C ILE A 105 1.52 11.87 11.76
N GLU A 106 1.19 10.62 11.51
CA GLU A 106 2.12 9.61 11.03
C GLU A 106 1.67 9.02 9.71
N LEU A 107 2.54 9.02 8.70
CA LEU A 107 2.34 8.25 7.47
C LEU A 107 2.67 6.79 7.73
N THR A 108 1.69 5.89 7.59
CA THR A 108 1.85 4.49 8.00
C THR A 108 1.69 3.50 6.84
N GLN A 109 0.69 3.72 6.00
CA GLN A 109 0.24 2.73 5.01
C GLN A 109 -0.16 3.39 3.67
N GLN A 110 -0.38 2.55 2.67
CA GLN A 110 -0.99 2.90 1.39
C GLN A 110 -2.12 1.94 1.06
N LYS A 111 -3.14 2.42 0.35
CA LYS A 111 -4.26 1.61 -0.13
C LYS A 111 -4.39 1.75 -1.64
N LEU A 112 -4.48 0.63 -2.36
CA LEU A 112 -4.80 0.65 -3.77
C LEU A 112 -6.31 0.82 -3.95
N ILE A 113 -6.73 1.88 -4.64
CA ILE A 113 -8.15 2.17 -4.91
C ILE A 113 -8.35 2.73 -6.31
N HIS A 114 -9.59 2.64 -6.79
CA HIS A 114 -10.07 3.57 -7.80
C HIS A 114 -10.56 4.85 -7.12
N ARG A 115 -9.96 5.99 -7.48
CA ARG A 115 -10.30 7.28 -6.88
C ARG A 115 -11.71 7.71 -7.31
N GLN A 116 -12.57 8.03 -6.34
CA GLN A 116 -13.98 8.32 -6.60
C GLN A 116 -14.22 9.51 -7.55
N SER A 117 -13.33 10.50 -7.57
CA SER A 117 -13.52 11.72 -8.35
C SER A 117 -13.36 11.53 -9.87
N ASP A 118 -12.55 10.56 -10.29
CA ASP A 118 -12.15 10.40 -11.70
C ASP A 118 -11.82 8.95 -12.11
N ASP A 119 -12.15 7.97 -11.26
CA ASP A 119 -11.92 6.53 -11.46
C ASP A 119 -10.45 6.14 -11.71
N ARG A 120 -9.51 7.02 -11.37
CA ARG A 120 -8.08 6.74 -11.55
C ARG A 120 -7.58 5.76 -10.49
N LEU A 121 -6.94 4.69 -10.94
CA LEU A 121 -6.22 3.76 -10.06
C LEU A 121 -4.99 4.44 -9.43
N CYS A 122 -4.91 4.46 -8.09
CA CYS A 122 -3.82 5.08 -7.34
C CYS A 122 -3.55 4.39 -6.00
N LEU A 123 -2.37 4.64 -5.42
CA LEU A 123 -2.07 4.31 -4.03
C LEU A 123 -2.32 5.54 -3.16
N VAL A 124 -3.47 5.56 -2.47
CA VAL A 124 -3.79 6.63 -1.53
C VAL A 124 -3.04 6.46 -0.22
N LEU A 125 -2.74 7.57 0.42
CA LEU A 125 -1.96 7.61 1.66
C LEU A 125 -2.88 7.37 2.85
N VAL A 126 -2.39 6.61 3.81
CA VAL A 126 -3.06 6.37 5.09
C VAL A 126 -2.21 7.00 6.18
N TYR A 127 -2.85 7.87 6.95
CA TYR A 127 -2.26 8.55 8.08
C TYR A 127 -2.89 8.08 9.38
N ARG A 128 -2.12 8.15 10.46
CA ARG A 128 -2.56 7.91 11.83
C ARG A 128 -2.33 9.17 12.66
N ASP A 129 -3.30 9.53 13.47
CA ASP A 129 -3.10 10.45 14.58
C ASP A 129 -2.60 9.63 15.79
N PRO A 130 -1.35 9.80 16.26
CA PRO A 130 -0.81 8.98 17.33
C PRO A 130 -1.45 9.27 18.70
N TYR A 131 -2.09 10.43 18.88
CA TYR A 131 -2.74 10.81 20.13
C TYR A 131 -4.17 10.28 20.19
N LEU A 132 -4.91 10.36 19.07
CA LEU A 132 -6.28 9.90 18.99
C LEU A 132 -6.39 8.41 18.64
N GLY A 133 -5.32 7.81 18.12
CA GLY A 133 -5.31 6.44 17.60
C GLY A 133 -6.14 6.26 16.32
N SER A 134 -6.78 7.32 15.82
CA SER A 134 -7.60 7.31 14.62
C SER A 134 -6.74 7.34 13.35
N SER A 135 -7.16 6.60 12.33
CA SER A 135 -6.55 6.63 11.01
C SER A 135 -7.47 7.29 9.99
N PHE A 136 -6.89 7.98 9.01
CA PHE A 136 -7.62 8.62 7.92
C PHE A 136 -6.86 8.49 6.60
N ARG A 137 -7.57 8.69 5.48
CA ARG A 137 -7.02 8.58 4.13
C ARG A 137 -7.01 9.94 3.45
N VAL A 138 -6.04 10.14 2.57
CA VAL A 138 -5.96 11.34 1.72
C VAL A 138 -5.97 10.89 0.27
N GLU A 139 -7.05 11.21 -0.44
CA GLU A 139 -7.33 10.69 -1.79
C GLU A 139 -7.28 11.76 -2.88
N ASN A 140 -7.60 13.02 -2.57
CA ASN A 140 -7.68 14.12 -3.54
C ASN A 140 -6.29 14.70 -3.87
N ASP A 141 -6.08 15.07 -5.14
CA ASP A 141 -4.84 15.68 -5.64
C ASP A 141 -4.44 16.93 -4.83
N ALA A 142 -5.41 17.78 -4.49
CA ALA A 142 -5.19 19.02 -3.76
C ALA A 142 -4.66 18.74 -2.34
N ASP A 143 -5.28 17.80 -1.64
CA ASP A 143 -4.90 17.41 -0.28
C ASP A 143 -3.54 16.71 -0.28
N VAL A 144 -3.27 15.81 -1.24
CA VAL A 144 -1.94 15.17 -1.38
C VAL A 144 -0.85 16.21 -1.63
N LYS A 145 -1.10 17.19 -2.52
CA LYS A 145 -0.16 18.28 -2.79
C LYS A 145 0.09 19.15 -1.57
N GLN A 146 -0.96 19.47 -0.81
CA GLN A 146 -0.83 20.30 0.37
C GLN A 146 -0.13 19.52 1.51
N MET A 147 -0.37 18.22 1.65
CA MET A 147 0.38 17.33 2.56
C MET A 147 1.87 17.28 2.19
N LEU A 148 2.18 17.11 0.90
CA LEU A 148 3.55 17.17 0.41
C LEU A 148 4.21 18.52 0.70
N LYS A 149 3.49 19.63 0.53
CA LYS A 149 4.00 20.98 0.85
C LYS A 149 4.35 21.11 2.33
N GLN A 150 3.51 20.60 3.23
CA GLN A 150 3.79 20.59 4.67
C GLN A 150 5.01 19.72 4.99
N LEU A 151 5.09 18.50 4.43
CA LEU A 151 6.24 17.61 4.58
C LEU A 151 7.54 18.28 4.10
N ILE A 152 7.53 18.87 2.91
CA ILE A 152 8.72 19.54 2.35
C ILE A 152 9.15 20.70 3.23
N ARG A 153 8.21 21.56 3.63
CA ARG A 153 8.54 22.72 4.48
C ARG A 153 9.08 22.29 5.83
N ASN A 154 8.35 21.45 6.55
CA ASN A 154 8.58 21.21 7.97
C ASN A 154 9.60 20.09 8.22
N ASN A 155 9.70 19.09 7.34
CA ASN A 155 10.56 17.92 7.53
C ASN A 155 11.77 17.87 6.57
N ILE A 156 11.84 18.72 5.53
CA ILE A 156 12.99 18.75 4.60
C ILE A 156 13.73 20.08 4.65
N VAL A 157 13.02 21.21 4.51
CA VAL A 157 13.66 22.54 4.48
C VAL A 157 14.19 22.91 5.87
N MET A 158 13.39 22.70 6.91
CA MET A 158 13.75 23.04 8.29
C MET A 158 14.62 21.98 8.99
N GLU A 159 14.79 20.80 8.39
CA GLU A 159 15.62 19.73 8.98
C GLU A 159 17.12 20.07 8.84
N THR A 160 17.86 19.94 9.94
CA THR A 160 19.30 20.22 9.98
C THR A 160 20.11 18.94 9.77
N ASP A 161 19.57 17.78 10.17
CA ASP A 161 20.19 16.47 9.97
C ASP A 161 20.13 16.05 8.49
N SER A 162 21.30 15.84 7.88
CA SER A 162 21.42 15.49 6.46
C SER A 162 20.80 14.13 6.12
N LEU A 163 20.92 13.14 7.01
CA LEU A 163 20.39 11.80 6.81
C LEU A 163 18.87 11.81 6.90
N LYS A 164 18.30 12.49 7.90
CA LYS A 164 16.84 12.68 8.01
C LYS A 164 16.29 13.44 6.80
N LYS A 165 17.00 14.46 6.34
CA LYS A 165 16.61 15.22 5.14
C LYS A 165 16.58 14.35 3.89
N VAL A 166 17.58 13.49 3.68
CA VAL A 166 17.60 12.53 2.56
C VAL A 166 16.44 11.54 2.69
N PHE A 167 16.20 11.01 3.89
CA PHE A 167 15.08 10.12 4.17
C PHE A 167 13.73 10.76 3.80
N TYR A 168 13.43 11.96 4.29
CA TYR A 168 12.16 12.64 3.98
C TYR A 168 12.03 13.03 2.50
N ARG A 169 13.12 13.34 1.81
CA ARG A 169 13.09 13.53 0.34
C ARG A 169 12.67 12.26 -0.38
N GLN A 170 13.17 11.10 0.06
CA GLN A 170 12.76 9.82 -0.50
C GLN A 170 11.29 9.50 -0.18
N ILE A 171 10.80 9.82 1.02
CA ILE A 171 9.37 9.72 1.37
C ILE A 171 8.53 10.57 0.41
N ALA A 172 8.87 11.86 0.23
CA ALA A 172 8.13 12.75 -0.65
C ALA A 172 8.08 12.23 -2.11
N ARG A 173 9.20 11.69 -2.61
CA ARG A 173 9.25 11.06 -3.93
C ARG A 173 8.32 9.85 -4.04
N ARG A 174 8.32 8.95 -3.03
CA ARG A 174 7.47 7.75 -3.02
C ARG A 174 5.98 8.07 -2.94
N ILE A 175 5.61 9.13 -2.23
CA ILE A 175 4.24 9.64 -2.23
C ILE A 175 3.83 10.00 -3.66
N ILE A 176 4.64 10.78 -4.37
CA ILE A 176 4.34 11.21 -5.75
C ILE A 176 4.27 10.00 -6.69
N ASP A 177 5.28 9.13 -6.66
CA ASP A 177 5.39 7.97 -7.55
C ASP A 177 4.25 6.97 -7.32
N GLY A 178 3.95 6.65 -6.06
CA GLY A 178 2.87 5.73 -5.70
C GLY A 178 1.49 6.30 -5.97
N TYR A 179 1.27 7.58 -5.68
CA TYR A 179 -0.02 8.20 -5.94
C TYR A 179 -0.33 8.33 -7.44
N GLN A 180 0.70 8.53 -8.27
CA GLN A 180 0.52 8.71 -9.70
C GLN A 180 0.51 7.43 -10.54
N LEU A 181 0.49 6.23 -9.94
CA LEU A 181 0.60 4.90 -10.61
C LEU A 181 0.46 4.99 -12.14
N LYS A 182 1.59 5.11 -12.84
CA LYS A 182 1.55 5.25 -14.31
C LYS A 182 1.00 3.94 -14.89
N LYS A 183 0.05 4.03 -15.83
CA LYS A 183 -0.66 2.90 -16.49
C LYS A 183 0.25 1.75 -16.96
N HIS A 184 1.51 2.01 -17.29
CA HIS A 184 2.46 0.99 -17.75
C HIS A 184 2.97 0.03 -16.67
N SER A 185 2.83 0.36 -15.39
CA SER A 185 3.32 -0.45 -14.27
C SER A 185 2.30 -1.44 -13.72
N LEU A 186 1.13 -1.59 -14.37
CA LEU A 186 -0.04 -2.30 -13.84
C LEU A 186 -0.54 -3.42 -14.76
N ARG A 187 0.25 -3.87 -15.74
CA ARG A 187 -0.08 -5.07 -16.51
C ARG A 187 0.16 -6.30 -15.63
N ILE A 188 -0.75 -6.56 -14.69
CA ILE A 188 -0.94 -7.88 -14.10
C ILE A 188 -1.36 -8.77 -15.27
N ILE A 189 -0.39 -9.42 -15.90
CA ILE A 189 -0.64 -10.44 -16.91
C ILE A 189 -1.36 -11.56 -16.18
N HIS A 190 -2.68 -11.63 -16.35
CA HIS A 190 -3.45 -12.81 -16.02
C HIS A 190 -2.91 -13.96 -16.87
N SER A 191 -1.92 -14.68 -16.34
CA SER A 191 -1.58 -16.00 -16.83
C SER A 191 -2.70 -16.93 -16.38
N GLN A 192 -3.82 -16.88 -17.11
CA GLN A 192 -4.71 -18.02 -17.12
C GLN A 192 -3.88 -19.18 -17.68
N LYS A 193 -3.48 -20.11 -16.81
CA LYS A 193 -3.04 -21.43 -17.28
C LYS A 193 -4.21 -21.98 -18.07
N ASP A 194 -4.00 -22.18 -19.37
CA ASP A 194 -4.92 -22.92 -20.23
C ASP A 194 -5.32 -24.20 -19.51
N VAL A 195 -6.56 -24.24 -19.02
CA VAL A 195 -7.16 -25.48 -18.55
C VAL A 195 -7.26 -26.37 -19.80
N PRO A 196 -6.61 -27.54 -19.85
CA PRO A 196 -6.73 -28.42 -21.00
C PRO A 196 -8.20 -28.77 -21.18
N LYS A 197 -8.78 -28.40 -22.33
CA LYS A 197 -10.13 -28.80 -22.68
C LYS A 197 -10.21 -30.33 -22.59
N PRO A 198 -11.21 -30.91 -21.90
CA PRO A 198 -11.39 -32.35 -21.90
C PRO A 198 -11.60 -32.82 -23.34
N ARG A 199 -10.73 -33.72 -23.80
CA ARG A 199 -10.91 -34.42 -25.08
C ARG A 199 -12.18 -35.27 -24.97
N ILE A 200 -13.25 -34.79 -25.58
CA ILE A 200 -14.45 -35.60 -25.79
C ILE A 200 -14.07 -36.69 -26.81
N SER A 201 -13.81 -37.90 -26.32
CA SER A 201 -13.61 -39.07 -27.18
C SER A 201 -14.98 -39.51 -27.72
N THR A 202 -15.33 -39.11 -28.93
CA THR A 202 -16.48 -39.66 -29.64
C THR A 202 -16.14 -41.03 -30.22
N SER A 203 -16.23 -42.05 -29.37
CA SER A 203 -16.25 -43.46 -29.78
C SER A 203 -17.64 -43.78 -30.35
N ARG A 204 -17.84 -43.55 -31.66
CA ARG A 204 -19.02 -44.08 -32.36
C ARG A 204 -18.89 -45.60 -32.46
N LYS A 205 -19.57 -46.32 -31.57
CA LYS A 205 -19.91 -47.73 -31.75
C LYS A 205 -20.78 -47.84 -33.01
N LYS A 206 -20.30 -48.56 -34.03
CA LYS A 206 -21.17 -49.17 -35.04
C LYS A 206 -21.97 -50.27 -34.33
N LEU A 207 -23.29 -50.18 -34.40
CA LEU A 207 -24.19 -51.32 -34.19
C LEU A 207 -24.75 -51.71 -35.55
N ASN A 208 -24.88 -53.03 -35.70
CA ASN A 208 -25.21 -53.79 -36.90
C ASN A 208 -26.47 -53.33 -37.63
#